data_AF-A0A7X2XYD9-F1
#
_entry.id   AF-A0A7X2XYD9-F1
#
_cell.length_a   1.000
_cell.length_b   1.000
_cell.length_c   1.000
_cell.angle_alpha   90.00
_cell.angle_beta   90.00
_cell.angle_gamma   90.00
#
_symmetry.space_group_name_H-M   'P 1'
#
loop_
_entity.id
_entity.type
_entity.pdbx_description
1 polymer ?
#
loop_
_entity_poly.entity_id
_entity_poly.type
_entity_poly.pdbx_seq_one_letter_code
_entity_poly.pdbx_strand_id
1 'polypeptide(L)'
;MNKFGKIALILGVSFGLSATATMPAQAKTTWHRGAPATLRGKWLNTIPRKKDGVAGFATQLKITSSRFFMGESSMPGVFGSKLIWHKSGKVYYMRMHVKQNGFFRGGTWSYRFYRTGSKLYLNPTKNHLKRGYAFKRVAKFRNWY
;
A
#
# COMPACT_ATOMS: atom_id res chain seq x y z
N MET A 1 11.21 -52.47 31.31
CA MET A 1 10.59 -51.37 30.52
C MET A 1 10.14 -51.96 29.19
N ASN A 2 8.85 -51.78 28.89
CA ASN A 2 8.02 -52.58 28.00
C ASN A 2 8.15 -52.12 26.53
N LYS A 3 8.47 -53.04 25.61
CA LYS A 3 7.59 -53.67 24.59
C LYS A 3 6.78 -52.71 23.71
N PHE A 4 7.26 -52.49 22.48
CA PHE A 4 6.51 -51.97 21.34
C PHE A 4 5.51 -53.03 20.84
N GLY A 5 4.21 -52.76 21.02
CA GLY A 5 3.12 -53.59 20.51
C GLY A 5 2.54 -53.03 19.20
N LYS A 6 2.45 -53.90 18.19
CA LYS A 6 1.76 -53.70 16.91
C LYS A 6 0.26 -53.40 17.13
N ILE A 7 -0.34 -52.45 16.39
CA ILE A 7 -1.78 -52.49 16.08
C ILE A 7 -2.01 -52.10 14.61
N ALA A 8 -2.90 -52.89 14.02
CA ALA A 8 -3.26 -53.08 12.63
C ALA A 8 -3.75 -51.84 11.86
N LEU A 9 -3.42 -51.82 10.57
CA LEU A 9 -4.02 -51.01 9.52
C LEU A 9 -5.37 -51.66 9.13
N ILE A 10 -6.49 -50.97 9.40
CA ILE A 10 -7.81 -51.39 8.91
C ILE A 10 -8.14 -50.56 7.67
N LEU A 11 -8.16 -51.25 6.52
CA LEU A 11 -8.69 -50.76 5.25
C LEU A 11 -10.22 -50.70 5.32
N GLY A 12 -10.75 -49.50 5.57
CA GLY A 12 -12.19 -49.22 5.48
C GLY A 12 -12.54 -48.60 4.14
N VAL A 13 -13.05 -49.40 3.20
CA VAL A 13 -13.74 -48.91 2.00
C VAL A 13 -15.07 -48.33 2.46
N SER A 14 -15.17 -47.00 2.47
CA SER A 14 -16.43 -46.29 2.68
C SER A 14 -16.84 -45.63 1.38
N PHE A 15 -17.85 -46.22 0.72
CA PHE A 15 -18.70 -45.53 -0.25
C PHE A 15 -19.50 -44.47 0.52
N GLY A 16 -18.97 -43.25 0.55
CA GLY A 16 -19.62 -42.09 1.16
C GLY A 16 -19.60 -40.94 0.15
N LEU A 17 -20.77 -40.37 -0.11
CA LEU A 17 -21.00 -39.24 -1.01
C LEU A 17 -19.83 -38.24 -0.96
N SER A 18 -19.16 -38.07 -2.10
CA SER A 18 -18.21 -36.98 -2.30
C SER A 18 -19.00 -35.66 -2.37
N ALA A 19 -19.41 -35.14 -1.23
CA ALA A 19 -19.64 -33.72 -1.07
C ALA A 19 -18.28 -33.06 -1.28
N THR A 20 -17.98 -32.73 -2.54
CA THR A 20 -16.88 -31.82 -2.86
C THR A 20 -17.25 -30.49 -2.23
N ALA A 21 -16.81 -30.29 -0.99
CA ALA A 21 -16.78 -28.98 -0.39
C ALA A 21 -15.92 -28.12 -1.33
N THR A 22 -16.58 -27.38 -2.20
CA THR A 22 -15.99 -26.32 -2.99
C THR A 22 -15.54 -25.28 -1.99
N MET A 23 -14.33 -25.47 -1.44
CA MET A 23 -13.69 -24.43 -0.67
C MET A 23 -13.61 -23.22 -1.60
N PRO A 24 -14.22 -22.07 -1.24
CA PRO A 24 -14.16 -20.90 -2.08
C PRO A 24 -12.67 -20.57 -2.26
N ALA A 25 -12.18 -20.68 -3.49
CA ALA A 25 -10.80 -20.39 -3.82
C ALA A 25 -10.48 -19.00 -3.27
N GLN A 26 -9.59 -18.92 -2.28
CA GLN A 26 -9.16 -17.64 -1.73
C GLN A 26 -8.56 -16.84 -2.87
N ALA A 27 -9.27 -15.80 -3.32
CA ALA A 27 -8.86 -14.99 -4.44
C ALA A 27 -7.46 -14.42 -4.16
N LYS A 28 -6.46 -14.95 -4.85
CA LYS A 28 -5.07 -14.52 -4.71
C LYS A 28 -4.97 -13.06 -5.15
N THR A 29 -4.61 -12.17 -4.21
CA THR A 29 -4.40 -10.75 -4.52
C THR A 29 -3.25 -10.63 -5.52
N THR A 30 -3.58 -10.27 -6.76
CA THR A 30 -2.59 -10.11 -7.84
C THR A 30 -1.95 -8.74 -7.75
N TRP A 31 -0.62 -8.72 -7.60
CA TRP A 31 0.17 -7.49 -7.57
C TRP A 31 0.73 -7.20 -8.96
N HIS A 32 0.51 -5.99 -9.44
CA HIS A 32 1.02 -5.47 -10.70
C HIS A 32 2.28 -4.63 -10.46
N ARG A 33 3.23 -4.67 -11.40
CA ARG A 33 4.42 -3.81 -11.37
C ARG A 33 4.08 -2.36 -11.76
N GLY A 34 4.83 -1.42 -11.21
CA GLY A 34 4.72 0.01 -11.49
C GLY A 34 3.67 0.74 -10.66
N ALA A 35 3.23 1.91 -11.14
CA ALA A 35 2.07 2.63 -10.63
C ALA A 35 0.87 2.45 -11.56
N PRO A 36 -0.36 2.34 -11.02
CA PRO A 36 -1.58 2.33 -11.82
C PRO A 36 -1.71 3.65 -12.60
N ALA A 37 -2.08 3.56 -13.89
CA ALA A 37 -2.19 4.72 -14.78
C ALA A 37 -3.11 5.82 -14.20
N THR A 38 -4.17 5.42 -13.50
CA THR A 38 -5.14 6.31 -12.85
C THR A 38 -4.55 7.16 -11.72
N LEU A 39 -3.39 6.83 -11.16
CA LEU A 39 -2.76 7.63 -10.10
C LEU A 39 -1.58 8.46 -10.60
N ARG A 40 -1.10 8.19 -11.82
CA ARG A 40 0.04 8.89 -12.40
C ARG A 40 -0.30 10.37 -12.60
N GLY A 41 0.68 11.24 -12.36
CA GLY A 41 0.52 12.68 -12.47
C GLY A 41 1.29 13.45 -11.41
N LYS A 42 1.11 14.76 -11.43
CA LYS A 42 1.60 15.69 -10.42
C LYS A 42 0.41 16.12 -9.57
N TRP A 43 0.59 16.18 -8.26
CA TRP A 43 -0.48 16.39 -7.29
C TRP A 43 0.00 17.39 -6.25
N LEU A 44 -0.83 18.39 -5.93
CA LEU A 44 -0.55 19.39 -4.91
C LEU A 44 -1.57 19.26 -3.77
N ASN A 45 -1.09 19.26 -2.53
CA ASN A 45 -1.94 19.16 -1.36
C ASN A 45 -2.89 20.36 -1.29
N THR A 46 -4.16 20.08 -1.02
CA THR A 46 -5.25 21.07 -0.97
C THR A 46 -5.46 21.66 0.41
N ILE A 47 -4.81 21.11 1.44
CA ILE A 47 -4.85 21.68 2.78
C ILE A 47 -4.13 23.04 2.73
N PRO A 48 -4.84 24.17 2.97
CA PRO A 48 -4.22 25.47 2.93
C PRO A 48 -3.13 25.53 4.00
N ARG A 49 -1.92 25.96 3.60
CA ARG A 49 -0.98 26.49 4.57
C ARG A 49 -1.62 27.77 5.11
N LYS A 50 -1.55 27.97 6.42
CA LYS A 50 -1.99 29.22 7.05
C LYS A 50 -1.35 30.39 6.28
N LYS A 51 -2.00 31.56 6.24
CA LYS A 51 -1.69 32.75 5.41
C LYS A 51 -0.24 33.28 5.47
N ASP A 52 0.66 32.65 6.22
CA ASP A 52 2.03 33.10 6.43
C ASP A 52 2.95 32.70 5.26
N GLY A 53 3.55 33.70 4.60
CA GLY A 53 4.50 33.49 3.50
C GLY A 53 5.75 32.69 3.87
N VAL A 54 6.07 32.59 5.17
CA VAL A 54 7.17 31.77 5.71
C VAL A 54 6.85 30.27 5.68
N ALA A 55 5.58 29.89 5.43
CA ALA A 55 5.17 28.50 5.49
C ALA A 55 5.84 27.63 4.41
N GLY A 56 6.21 28.18 3.24
CA GLY A 56 6.85 27.48 2.10
C GLY A 56 5.87 26.79 1.12
N PHE A 57 6.33 25.88 0.24
CA PHE A 57 5.45 25.12 -0.67
C PHE A 57 4.66 23.93 -0.05
N ALA A 58 3.36 23.82 -0.38
CA ALA A 58 2.48 22.73 0.06
C ALA A 58 2.96 21.35 -0.43
N THR A 59 2.63 20.27 0.28
CA THR A 59 3.09 18.91 -0.06
C THR A 59 2.80 18.59 -1.53
N GLN A 60 3.84 18.24 -2.26
CA GLN A 60 3.78 17.83 -3.66
C GLN A 60 3.93 16.32 -3.73
N LEU A 61 3.17 15.71 -4.64
CA LEU A 61 3.22 14.30 -4.93
C LEU A 61 3.36 14.11 -6.44
N LYS A 62 4.38 13.37 -6.88
CA LYS A 62 4.58 13.01 -8.29
C LYS A 62 4.65 11.50 -8.39
N ILE A 63 3.76 10.94 -9.21
CA ILE A 63 3.69 9.50 -9.46
C ILE A 63 3.91 9.27 -10.95
N THR A 64 4.96 8.53 -11.29
CA THR A 64 5.19 8.03 -12.66
C THR A 64 4.95 6.53 -12.71
N SER A 65 5.15 5.90 -13.87
CA SER A 65 5.04 4.45 -14.00
C SER A 65 5.98 3.67 -13.06
N SER A 66 7.13 4.24 -12.68
CA SER A 66 8.20 3.54 -11.95
C SER A 66 8.72 4.27 -10.71
N ARG A 67 8.36 5.55 -10.53
CA ARG A 67 8.85 6.40 -9.44
C ARG A 67 7.71 7.07 -8.68
N PHE A 68 7.92 7.18 -7.38
CA PHE A 68 7.12 7.96 -6.47
C PHE A 68 8.00 9.07 -5.88
N PHE A 69 7.47 10.28 -5.81
CA PHE A 69 8.10 11.39 -5.13
C PHE A 69 7.07 12.10 -4.26
N MET A 70 7.44 12.38 -3.02
CA MET A 70 6.69 13.25 -2.12
C MET A 70 7.65 14.27 -1.51
N GLY A 71 7.32 15.54 -1.59
CA GLY A 71 8.15 16.62 -1.07
C GLY A 71 7.31 17.68 -0.38
N GLU A 72 7.87 18.34 0.61
CA GLU A 72 7.26 19.44 1.33
C GLU A 72 8.34 20.46 1.69
N SER A 73 7.99 21.75 1.78
CA SER A 73 8.97 22.78 2.12
C SER A 73 9.71 22.47 3.41
N SER A 74 11.00 22.76 3.41
CA SER A 74 11.89 22.58 4.56
C SER A 74 12.04 21.12 5.02
N MET A 75 11.58 20.15 4.22
CA MET A 75 11.75 18.72 4.45
C MET A 75 12.47 18.05 3.26
N PRO A 76 13.35 17.06 3.48
CA PRO A 76 13.91 16.24 2.42
C PRO A 76 12.81 15.54 1.62
N GLY A 77 13.02 15.38 0.31
CA GLY A 77 12.10 14.61 -0.53
C GLY A 77 12.12 13.11 -0.20
N VAL A 78 10.94 12.48 -0.23
CA VAL A 78 10.80 11.02 -0.19
C VAL A 78 10.79 10.49 -1.61
N PHE A 79 11.74 9.61 -1.93
CA PHE A 79 11.87 8.98 -3.24
C PHE A 79 11.59 7.47 -3.16
N GLY A 80 10.50 7.04 -3.79
CA GLY A 80 10.09 5.65 -3.90
C GLY A 80 10.39 5.05 -5.28
N SER A 81 10.84 3.80 -5.28
CA SER A 81 11.15 2.98 -6.45
C SER A 81 10.54 1.58 -6.29
N LYS A 82 10.72 0.69 -7.29
CA LYS A 82 10.20 -0.69 -7.26
C LYS A 82 8.71 -0.72 -6.91
N LEU A 83 7.93 0.14 -7.55
CA LEU A 83 6.50 0.27 -7.31
C LEU A 83 5.80 -1.03 -7.67
N ILE A 84 4.92 -1.49 -6.79
CA ILE A 84 3.94 -2.55 -7.08
C ILE A 84 2.59 -2.13 -6.52
N TRP A 85 1.50 -2.57 -7.15
CA TRP A 85 0.16 -2.21 -6.72
C TRP A 85 -0.86 -3.32 -6.93
N HIS A 86 -1.96 -3.27 -6.17
CA HIS A 86 -3.19 -3.98 -6.51
C HIS A 86 -4.38 -3.07 -6.21
N LYS A 87 -5.54 -3.40 -6.78
CA LYS A 87 -6.79 -2.71 -6.53
C LYS A 87 -7.73 -3.61 -5.74
N SER A 88 -8.44 -3.03 -4.78
CA SER A 88 -9.58 -3.67 -4.10
C SER A 88 -10.69 -2.63 -3.97
N GLY A 89 -11.85 -2.92 -4.57
CA GLY A 89 -12.91 -1.93 -4.75
C GLY A 89 -12.41 -0.67 -5.46
N LYS A 90 -12.61 0.50 -4.85
CA LYS A 90 -12.12 1.79 -5.38
C LYS A 90 -10.72 2.18 -4.86
N VAL A 91 -10.10 1.35 -4.04
CA VAL A 91 -8.83 1.65 -3.37
C VAL A 91 -7.68 0.97 -4.09
N TYR A 92 -6.63 1.73 -4.34
CA TYR A 92 -5.35 1.24 -4.87
C TYR A 92 -4.35 1.13 -3.72
N TYR A 93 -3.82 -0.07 -3.53
CA TYR A 93 -2.78 -0.34 -2.55
C TYR A 93 -1.46 -0.34 -3.30
N MET A 94 -0.54 0.54 -2.93
CA MET A 94 0.77 0.66 -3.58
C MET A 94 1.88 0.43 -2.56
N ARG A 95 2.84 -0.40 -2.91
CA ARG A 95 4.07 -0.62 -2.16
C ARG A 95 5.25 -0.11 -2.97
N MET A 96 6.27 0.37 -2.27
CA MET A 96 7.46 0.94 -2.87
C MET A 96 8.66 0.75 -1.96
N HIS A 97 9.85 0.74 -2.54
CA HIS A 97 11.10 0.82 -1.82
C HIS A 97 11.59 2.26 -1.78
N VAL A 98 11.67 2.83 -0.58
CA VAL A 98 12.12 4.19 -0.32
C VAL A 98 13.59 4.17 0.08
N LYS A 99 14.38 5.01 -0.59
CA LYS A 99 15.77 5.27 -0.17
C LYS A 99 15.77 6.18 1.05
N GLN A 100 16.65 5.92 2.00
CA GLN A 100 16.85 6.83 3.13
C GLN A 100 17.28 8.20 2.61
N ASN A 101 16.69 9.26 3.16
CA ASN A 101 17.02 10.63 2.80
C ASN A 101 16.76 11.59 3.97
N GLY A 102 17.82 12.26 4.46
CA GLY A 102 17.77 13.04 5.69
C GLY A 102 17.20 12.22 6.85
N PHE A 103 16.17 12.74 7.51
CA PHE A 103 15.48 12.06 8.61
C PHE A 103 14.44 11.01 8.17
N PHE A 104 14.16 10.86 6.87
CA PHE A 104 13.26 9.81 6.39
C PHE A 104 13.96 8.46 6.37
N ARG A 105 13.46 7.52 7.19
CA ARG A 105 13.91 6.13 7.21
C ARG A 105 13.54 5.42 5.90
N GLY A 106 14.52 4.76 5.30
CA GLY A 106 14.33 3.95 4.10
C GLY A 106 13.52 2.67 4.33
N GLY A 107 13.45 1.86 3.27
CA GLY A 107 12.83 0.54 3.26
C GLY A 107 11.46 0.51 2.57
N THR A 108 10.69 -0.53 2.85
CA THR A 108 9.41 -0.75 2.17
C THR A 108 8.31 0.12 2.77
N TRP A 109 7.74 1.01 1.96
CA TRP A 109 6.62 1.86 2.32
C TRP A 109 5.34 1.39 1.61
N SER A 110 4.19 1.55 2.26
CA SER A 110 2.91 1.07 1.75
C SER A 110 1.81 2.11 1.98
N TYR A 111 1.15 2.50 0.90
CA TYR A 111 0.09 3.51 0.89
C TYR A 111 -1.19 2.97 0.27
N ARG A 112 -2.32 3.54 0.71
CA ARG A 112 -3.62 3.43 0.08
C ARG A 112 -3.92 4.72 -0.64
N PHE A 113 -4.36 4.59 -1.88
CA PHE A 113 -4.79 5.69 -2.72
C PHE A 113 -6.24 5.51 -3.10
N TYR A 114 -6.97 6.61 -3.10
CA TYR A 114 -8.33 6.68 -3.62
C TYR A 114 -8.45 7.91 -4.49
N ARG A 115 -9.04 7.78 -5.69
CA ARG A 115 -9.22 8.88 -6.63
C ARG A 115 -10.70 9.15 -6.84
N THR A 116 -11.08 10.43 -6.82
CA THR A 116 -12.44 10.88 -7.15
C THR A 116 -12.34 12.10 -8.04
N GLY A 117 -12.69 11.94 -9.31
CA GLY A 117 -12.50 12.99 -10.33
C GLY A 117 -11.04 13.45 -10.42
N SER A 118 -10.84 14.75 -10.19
CA SER A 118 -9.53 15.44 -10.18
C SER A 118 -8.85 15.47 -8.81
N LYS A 119 -9.38 14.75 -7.81
CA LYS A 119 -8.86 14.70 -6.44
C LYS A 119 -8.24 13.34 -6.15
N LEU A 120 -7.09 13.36 -5.48
CA LEU A 120 -6.40 12.18 -5.02
C LEU A 120 -6.31 12.18 -3.49
N TYR A 121 -6.58 11.05 -2.87
CA TYR A 121 -6.50 10.85 -1.43
C TYR A 121 -5.39 9.86 -1.13
N LEU A 122 -4.47 10.24 -0.26
CA LEU A 122 -3.36 9.41 0.21
C LEU A 122 -3.60 9.06 1.68
N ASN A 123 -3.49 7.77 2.01
CA ASN A 123 -3.52 7.30 3.39
C ASN A 123 -2.44 6.23 3.62
N PRO A 124 -1.50 6.41 4.55
CA PRO A 124 -0.58 5.36 4.92
C PRO A 124 -1.30 4.12 5.47
N THR A 125 -0.67 2.96 5.29
CA THR A 125 -1.18 1.70 5.87
C THR A 125 -0.59 1.46 7.27
N LYS A 126 -1.20 0.57 8.07
CA LYS A 126 -0.74 0.22 9.44
C LYS A 126 0.76 -0.11 9.53
N ASN A 127 1.36 -0.70 8.49
CA ASN A 127 2.79 -1.02 8.45
C ASN A 127 3.69 0.23 8.47
N HIS A 128 3.18 1.37 8.00
CA HIS A 128 3.83 2.67 8.08
C HIS A 128 3.64 3.31 9.48
N LEU A 129 2.58 2.96 10.21
CA LEU A 129 2.23 3.55 11.52
C LEU A 129 3.11 3.07 12.68
N LYS A 130 3.67 1.86 12.59
CA LYS A 130 4.63 1.34 13.60
C LYS A 130 5.93 2.16 13.70
N ARG A 131 6.19 3.07 12.74
CA ARG A 131 7.45 3.84 12.62
C ARG A 131 7.31 5.30 13.09
N GLY A 132 6.45 5.57 14.06
CA GLY A 132 6.39 6.87 14.78
C GLY A 132 5.44 7.92 14.20
N TYR A 133 4.56 7.56 13.27
CA TYR A 133 3.52 8.46 12.78
C TYR A 133 2.15 7.79 12.92
N ALA A 134 1.44 8.11 14.01
CA ALA A 134 0.03 7.79 14.18
C ALA A 134 -0.80 8.63 13.18
N PHE A 135 -1.33 8.03 12.11
CA PHE A 135 -2.14 8.76 11.14
C PHE A 135 -3.64 8.56 11.38
N LYS A 136 -4.32 9.68 11.66
CA LYS A 136 -5.64 10.01 11.12
C LYS A 136 -5.55 11.00 9.93
N ARG A 137 -4.37 11.26 9.35
CA ARG A 137 -4.24 12.24 8.26
C ARG A 137 -4.43 11.59 6.88
N VAL A 138 -5.63 11.74 6.33
CA VAL A 138 -5.87 11.61 4.89
C VAL A 138 -5.43 12.91 4.24
N ALA A 139 -4.43 12.85 3.36
CA ALA A 139 -4.02 14.02 2.58
C ALA A 139 -4.82 14.06 1.27
N LYS A 140 -5.40 15.22 0.97
CA LYS A 140 -6.21 15.45 -0.23
C LYS A 140 -5.40 16.32 -1.20
N PHE A 141 -5.18 15.81 -2.39
CA PHE A 141 -4.45 16.50 -3.44
C PHE A 141 -5.35 16.84 -4.62
N ARG A 142 -5.03 17.94 -5.29
CA ARG A 142 -5.57 18.28 -6.61
C ARG A 142 -4.50 18.06 -7.66
N ASN A 143 -4.91 17.63 -8.84
CA ASN A 143 -4.01 17.60 -9.99
C ASN A 143 -3.59 19.05 -10.31
N TRP A 144 -2.31 19.26 -10.63
CA TRP A 144 -1.79 20.56 -11.03
C TRP A 144 -0.91 20.38 -12.27
N TYR A 145 -1.36 21.02 -13.34
CA TYR A 145 -0.62 21.26 -14.57
C TYR A 145 -0.50 22.76 -14.71
#